data_AF-A0A453HAQ9-F1
#
_entry.id   AF-A0A453HAQ9-F1
#
_cell.length_a   1.000
_cell.length_b   1.000
_cell.length_c   1.000
_cell.angle_alpha   90.00
_cell.angle_beta   90.00
_cell.angle_gamma   90.00
#
_symmetry.space_group_name_H-M   'P 1'
#
loop_
_entity.id
_entity.type
_entity.pdbx_description
1 polymer ?
#
loop_
_entity_poly.entity_id
_entity_poly.type
_entity_poly.pdbx_seq_one_letter_code
_entity_poly.pdbx_strand_id
1 'polypeptide(L)'
;VIAGICILVWVVNIGHFRDPSHGGFLRGAIHYFKVAVALAVAAIPEGLPAVVTTCLALGTKRMARLNAIVRSLPSVETLGCTTVICSDKTGTLTTNMMSVSKVCVVRSVHQRPITDEYSISGTTFAPDGFIYDASENQLEFPPQSPCLLHIAMCSALCNESTLQYNPDKKSYEKIGESTEVALRVLVEKVGLPGFDSMPSALNMLTKHERASYCNHYW
;
A
#
# COMPACT_ATOMS: atom_id res chain seq x y z
N VAL A 1 -37.03 22.36 -13.10
CA VAL A 1 -37.99 21.46 -12.43
C VAL A 1 -39.03 22.25 -11.64
N ILE A 2 -38.64 23.07 -10.65
CA ILE A 2 -39.55 23.90 -9.83
C ILE A 2 -40.53 24.71 -10.68
N ALA A 3 -40.03 25.53 -11.61
CA ALA A 3 -40.89 26.34 -12.49
C ALA A 3 -41.88 25.49 -13.33
N GLY A 4 -41.47 24.30 -13.75
CA GLY A 4 -42.33 23.38 -14.51
C GLY A 4 -43.48 22.83 -13.68
N ILE A 5 -43.21 22.41 -12.43
CA ILE A 5 -44.24 21.95 -11.49
C ILE A 5 -45.18 23.11 -11.14
N CYS A 6 -44.64 24.30 -10.87
CA CYS A 6 -45.44 25.48 -10.56
C CYS A 6 -46.39 25.86 -11.70
N ILE A 7 -45.91 25.88 -12.95
CA ILE A 7 -46.73 26.19 -14.13
C ILE A 7 -47.78 25.11 -14.34
N LEU A 8 -47.44 23.82 -14.21
CA LEU A 8 -48.40 22.73 -14.39
C LEU A 8 -49.53 22.79 -13.36
N VAL A 9 -49.21 22.92 -12.07
CA VAL A 9 -50.20 23.02 -11.00
C VAL A 9 -51.06 24.27 -11.17
N TRP A 10 -50.46 25.40 -11.58
CA TRP A 10 -51.18 26.64 -11.81
C TRP A 10 -52.14 26.53 -13.01
N VAL A 11 -51.69 25.95 -14.13
CA VAL A 11 -52.50 25.76 -15.35
C VAL A 11 -53.66 24.80 -15.11
N VAL A 12 -53.43 23.67 -14.42
CA VAL A 12 -54.49 22.71 -14.07
C VAL A 12 -55.59 23.36 -13.21
N ASN A 13 -55.23 24.37 -12.41
CA ASN A 13 -56.17 25.07 -11.53
C ASN A 13 -56.81 26.33 -12.15
N ILE A 14 -56.50 26.70 -13.41
CA ILE A 14 -57.09 27.87 -14.08
C ILE A 14 -58.63 27.85 -14.07
N GLY A 15 -59.24 26.66 -14.18
CA GLY A 15 -60.70 26.50 -14.14
C GLY A 15 -61.34 26.94 -12.82
N HIS A 16 -60.61 26.87 -11.71
CA HIS A 16 -61.07 27.26 -10.38
C HIS A 16 -60.76 28.73 -10.02
N PHE A 17 -60.13 29.50 -10.92
CA PHE A 17 -59.81 30.91 -10.66
C PHE A 17 -61.05 31.81 -10.56
N ARG A 18 -62.19 31.34 -11.07
CA ARG A 18 -63.48 32.07 -11.05
C ARG A 18 -64.37 31.72 -9.84
N ASP A 19 -63.89 30.93 -8.88
CA ASP A 19 -64.71 30.57 -7.73
C ASP A 19 -65.07 31.80 -6.87
N PRO A 20 -66.34 31.93 -6.41
CA PRO A 20 -66.82 33.10 -5.65
C PRO A 20 -66.07 33.34 -4.34
N SER A 21 -65.42 32.29 -3.80
CA SER A 21 -64.65 32.31 -2.56
C SER A 21 -63.39 33.19 -2.60
N HIS A 22 -62.84 33.47 -3.80
CA HIS A 22 -61.58 34.20 -3.94
C HIS A 22 -61.76 35.71 -4.23
N GLY A 23 -63.00 36.19 -4.41
CA GLY A 23 -63.31 37.62 -4.56
C GLY A 23 -62.77 38.28 -5.83
N GLY A 24 -62.42 37.50 -6.86
CA GLY A 24 -62.00 37.98 -8.19
C GLY A 24 -60.94 37.11 -8.87
N PHE A 25 -60.89 37.14 -10.20
CA PHE A 25 -59.98 36.31 -11.02
C PHE A 25 -58.50 36.50 -10.67
N LEU A 26 -58.07 37.75 -10.45
CA LEU A 26 -56.67 38.07 -10.12
C LEU A 26 -56.26 37.52 -8.75
N ARG A 27 -57.19 37.52 -7.77
CA ARG A 27 -56.95 36.99 -6.42
C ARG A 27 -56.91 35.46 -6.42
N GLY A 28 -57.78 34.81 -7.21
CA GLY A 28 -57.75 33.36 -7.44
C GLY A 28 -56.42 32.91 -8.08
N ALA A 29 -55.97 33.60 -9.13
CA ALA A 29 -54.71 33.30 -9.81
C ALA A 29 -53.50 33.39 -8.87
N ILE A 30 -53.45 34.40 -7.99
CA ILE A 30 -52.38 34.56 -6.99
C ILE A 30 -52.48 33.47 -5.91
N HIS A 31 -53.69 33.10 -5.47
CA HIS A 31 -53.90 32.05 -4.47
C HIS A 31 -53.38 30.69 -4.97
N TYR A 32 -53.78 30.27 -6.17
CA TYR A 32 -53.31 29.02 -6.76
C TYR A 32 -51.82 29.06 -7.13
N PHE A 33 -51.27 30.23 -7.46
CA PHE A 33 -49.82 30.39 -7.63
C PHE A 33 -49.07 30.19 -6.31
N LYS A 34 -49.56 30.74 -5.20
CA LYS A 34 -49.01 30.50 -3.86
C LYS A 34 -49.05 29.01 -3.48
N VAL A 35 -50.16 28.33 -3.75
CA VAL A 35 -50.31 26.89 -3.51
C VAL A 35 -49.33 26.09 -4.37
N ALA A 36 -49.18 26.44 -5.65
CA ALA A 36 -48.23 25.79 -6.56
C ALA A 36 -46.78 25.92 -6.09
N VAL A 37 -46.37 27.11 -5.63
CA VAL A 37 -45.03 27.34 -5.06
C VAL A 37 -44.84 26.57 -3.75
N ALA A 38 -45.84 26.58 -2.86
CA ALA A 38 -45.78 25.84 -1.59
C ALA A 38 -45.61 24.33 -1.81
N LEU A 39 -46.36 23.75 -2.77
CA LEU A 39 -46.25 22.34 -3.14
C LEU A 39 -44.89 22.03 -3.77
N ALA A 40 -44.37 22.90 -4.64
CA ALA A 40 -43.08 22.68 -5.29
C ALA A 40 -41.92 22.67 -4.29
N VAL A 41 -41.92 23.56 -3.29
CA VAL A 41 -40.93 23.57 -2.21
C VAL A 41 -41.09 22.36 -1.30
N ALA A 42 -42.33 21.98 -0.95
CA ALA A 42 -42.59 20.81 -0.10
C ALA A 42 -42.14 19.48 -0.74
N ALA A 43 -42.12 19.40 -2.08
CA ALA A 43 -41.73 18.19 -2.81
C ALA A 43 -40.20 18.03 -2.97
N ILE A 44 -39.41 19.09 -2.85
CA ILE A 44 -37.96 19.05 -3.09
C ILE A 44 -37.23 19.05 -1.75
N PRO A 45 -36.48 17.98 -1.43
CA PRO A 45 -35.70 17.93 -0.20
C PRO A 45 -34.41 18.73 -0.37
N GLU A 46 -34.48 20.06 -0.25
CA GLU A 46 -33.33 20.97 -0.42
C GLU A 46 -32.19 20.70 0.59
N GLY A 47 -32.49 20.07 1.73
CA GLY A 47 -31.49 19.68 2.73
C GLY A 47 -30.74 18.37 2.42
N LEU A 48 -31.24 17.55 1.50
CA LEU A 48 -30.64 16.24 1.21
C LEU A 48 -29.18 16.34 0.71
N PRO A 49 -28.82 17.25 -0.22
CA PRO A 49 -27.43 17.39 -0.68
C PRO A 49 -26.48 17.77 0.46
N ALA A 50 -26.93 18.60 1.41
CA ALA A 50 -26.12 18.99 2.56
C ALA A 50 -25.88 17.82 3.52
N VAL A 51 -26.91 17.01 3.79
CA VAL A 51 -26.80 15.82 4.64
C VAL A 51 -25.89 14.77 4.01
N VAL A 52 -26.05 14.48 2.72
CA VAL A 52 -25.20 13.52 1.99
C VAL A 52 -23.75 13.98 2.00
N THR A 53 -23.48 15.25 1.67
CA THR A 53 -22.12 15.80 1.66
C THR A 53 -21.46 15.73 3.04
N THR A 54 -22.21 16.05 4.10
CA THR A 54 -21.72 15.96 5.49
C THR A 54 -21.40 14.52 5.89
N CYS A 55 -22.26 13.57 5.51
CA CYS A 55 -22.05 12.15 5.74
C CYS A 55 -20.78 11.64 5.03
N LEU A 56 -20.62 11.95 3.74
CA LEU A 56 -19.44 11.57 2.95
C LEU A 56 -18.16 12.22 3.47
N ALA A 57 -18.22 13.48 3.93
CA ALA A 57 -17.07 14.17 4.52
C ALA A 57 -16.64 13.53 5.84
N LEU A 58 -17.58 13.16 6.71
CA LEU A 58 -17.31 12.40 7.93
C LEU A 58 -16.71 11.02 7.62
N GLY A 59 -17.23 10.33 6.61
CA GLY A 59 -16.68 9.06 6.11
C GLY A 59 -15.24 9.21 5.61
N THR A 60 -14.97 10.24 4.81
CA THR A 60 -13.63 10.57 4.28
C THR A 60 -12.65 10.86 5.42
N LYS A 61 -13.07 11.61 6.44
CA LYS A 61 -12.25 11.88 7.64
C LYS A 61 -11.88 10.60 8.39
N ARG A 62 -12.82 9.65 8.48
CA ARG A 62 -12.57 8.34 9.10
C ARG A 62 -11.59 7.50 8.27
N MET A 63 -11.72 7.49 6.94
CA MET A 63 -10.82 6.79 6.03
C MET A 63 -9.40 7.34 6.07
N ALA A 64 -9.24 8.67 6.15
CA ALA A 64 -7.92 9.31 6.25
C ALA A 64 -7.13 8.88 7.50
N ARG A 65 -7.81 8.61 8.62
CA ARG A 65 -7.19 8.06 9.84
C ARG A 65 -6.70 6.62 9.68
N LEU A 66 -7.18 5.92 8.65
CA LEU A 66 -6.79 4.56 8.29
C LEU A 66 -5.85 4.54 7.07
N ASN A 67 -5.12 5.65 6.82
CA ASN A 67 -4.21 5.82 5.69
C ASN A 67 -4.87 5.76 4.30
N ALA A 68 -6.20 5.93 4.20
CA ALA A 68 -6.93 5.98 2.93
C ALA A 68 -7.32 7.44 2.61
N ILE A 69 -6.57 8.07 1.71
CA ILE A 69 -6.80 9.46 1.31
C ILE A 69 -7.78 9.48 0.13
N VAL A 70 -9.04 9.84 0.42
CA VAL A 70 -10.08 9.98 -0.60
C VAL A 70 -9.98 11.35 -1.28
N ARG A 71 -9.85 11.36 -2.61
CA ARG A 71 -9.76 12.61 -3.40
C ARG A 71 -11.12 13.14 -3.85
N SER A 72 -12.16 12.32 -3.83
CA SER A 72 -13.51 12.64 -4.29
C SER A 72 -14.55 12.06 -3.33
N LEU A 73 -15.43 12.90 -2.76
CA LEU A 73 -16.41 12.47 -1.75
C LEU A 73 -17.33 11.32 -2.21
N PRO A 74 -17.86 11.31 -3.44
CA PRO A 74 -18.66 10.18 -3.95
C PRO A 74 -17.91 8.83 -3.97
N SER A 75 -16.58 8.83 -4.03
CA SER A 75 -15.79 7.59 -4.06
C SER A 75 -15.93 6.75 -2.78
N VAL A 76 -16.31 7.39 -1.65
CA VAL A 76 -16.60 6.69 -0.39
C VAL A 76 -17.75 5.70 -0.56
N GLU A 77 -18.81 6.11 -1.26
CA GLU A 77 -19.98 5.27 -1.51
C GLU A 77 -19.66 4.17 -2.53
N THR A 78 -19.03 4.54 -3.66
CA THR A 78 -18.66 3.59 -4.71
C THR A 78 -17.73 2.48 -4.21
N LEU A 79 -16.82 2.80 -3.28
CA LEU A 79 -15.95 1.80 -2.66
C LEU A 79 -16.74 0.72 -1.91
N GLY A 80 -17.86 1.10 -1.28
CA GLY A 80 -18.76 0.16 -0.61
C GLY A 80 -19.48 -0.82 -1.55
N CYS A 81 -19.63 -0.46 -2.82
CA CYS A 81 -20.24 -1.29 -3.86
C CYS A 81 -19.21 -2.05 -4.72
N THR A 82 -17.93 -2.04 -4.35
CA THR A 82 -16.87 -2.68 -5.15
C THR A 82 -16.98 -4.20 -5.12
N THR A 83 -17.07 -4.83 -6.30
CA THR A 83 -17.16 -6.29 -6.45
C THR A 83 -15.85 -6.94 -6.90
N VAL A 84 -14.94 -6.17 -7.51
CA VAL A 84 -13.64 -6.65 -8.02
C VAL A 84 -12.55 -5.66 -7.60
N ILE A 85 -11.45 -6.17 -7.04
CA ILE A 85 -10.27 -5.38 -6.70
C ILE A 85 -9.11 -5.82 -7.58
N CYS A 86 -8.70 -4.95 -8.50
CA CYS A 86 -7.47 -5.12 -9.26
C CYS A 86 -6.34 -4.43 -8.49
N SER A 87 -5.45 -5.22 -7.89
CA SER A 87 -4.30 -4.71 -7.16
C SER A 87 -3.03 -4.93 -7.96
N ASP A 88 -2.14 -3.93 -7.98
CA ASP A 88 -0.78 -4.15 -8.47
C ASP A 88 -0.02 -5.05 -7.48
N LYS A 89 0.99 -5.77 -7.97
CA LYS A 89 1.80 -6.67 -7.15
C LYS A 89 2.88 -5.91 -6.40
N THR A 90 3.78 -5.26 -7.13
CA THR A 90 5.01 -4.72 -6.58
C THR A 90 4.76 -3.39 -5.88
N GLY A 91 5.04 -3.30 -4.58
CA GLY A 91 4.81 -2.08 -3.81
C GLY A 91 3.37 -1.89 -3.32
N THR A 92 2.46 -2.84 -3.63
CA THR A 92 1.10 -2.87 -3.06
C THR A 92 0.85 -4.19 -2.33
N LEU A 93 0.86 -5.34 -3.03
CA LEU A 93 0.76 -6.65 -2.38
C LEU A 93 2.08 -7.08 -1.73
N THR A 94 3.21 -6.66 -2.31
CA THR A 94 4.54 -6.89 -1.75
C THR A 94 5.17 -5.58 -1.31
N THR A 95 6.10 -5.66 -0.36
CA THR A 95 6.81 -4.50 0.20
C THR A 95 7.84 -3.87 -0.75
N ASN A 96 8.01 -4.41 -1.97
CA ASN A 96 9.08 -4.04 -2.89
C ASN A 96 10.49 -4.09 -2.27
N MET A 97 10.65 -4.94 -1.24
CA MET A 97 11.93 -5.32 -0.65
C MET A 97 12.26 -6.71 -1.13
N MET A 98 13.23 -6.82 -2.03
CA MET A 98 13.69 -8.12 -2.50
C MET A 98 14.70 -8.68 -1.51
N SER A 99 14.54 -9.95 -1.17
CA SER A 99 15.41 -10.67 -0.25
C SER A 99 15.68 -12.05 -0.81
N VAL A 100 16.93 -12.51 -0.76
CA VAL A 100 17.26 -13.90 -1.10
C VAL A 100 16.62 -14.80 -0.04
N SER A 101 15.73 -15.70 -0.47
CA SER A 101 15.03 -16.62 0.43
C SER A 101 15.74 -17.97 0.53
N LYS A 102 16.33 -18.43 -0.57
CA LYS A 102 16.97 -19.74 -0.68
C LYS A 102 18.19 -19.67 -1.58
N VAL A 103 19.21 -20.44 -1.24
CA VAL A 103 20.44 -20.61 -2.03
C VAL A 103 20.67 -22.11 -2.20
N CYS A 104 20.86 -22.56 -3.44
CA CYS A 104 21.16 -23.96 -3.74
C CYS A 104 22.57 -24.05 -4.34
N VAL A 105 23.38 -24.97 -3.83
CA VAL A 105 24.77 -25.20 -4.25
C VAL A 105 24.98 -26.65 -4.62
N VAL A 106 25.90 -26.91 -5.55
CA VAL A 106 26.31 -28.28 -5.90
C VAL A 106 27.50 -28.68 -5.03
N ARG A 107 27.32 -29.69 -4.18
CA ARG A 107 28.36 -30.18 -3.25
C ARG A 107 29.31 -31.18 -3.91
N SER A 108 28.80 -32.07 -4.75
CA SER A 108 29.60 -33.11 -5.42
C SER A 108 28.93 -33.57 -6.71
N VAL A 109 29.76 -33.92 -7.71
CA VAL A 109 29.33 -34.33 -9.05
C VAL A 109 29.87 -35.73 -9.42
N HIS A 110 30.47 -36.45 -8.48
CA HIS A 110 31.25 -37.67 -8.76
C HIS A 110 30.44 -38.84 -9.34
N GLN A 111 29.14 -38.95 -9.03
CA GLN A 111 28.27 -40.00 -9.60
C GLN A 111 26.88 -39.45 -9.93
N ARG A 112 26.26 -38.78 -8.97
CA ARG A 112 25.01 -38.05 -9.13
C ARG A 112 25.21 -36.67 -8.50
N PRO A 113 24.71 -35.58 -9.11
CA PRO A 113 24.81 -34.25 -8.52
C PRO A 113 24.11 -34.26 -7.15
N ILE A 114 24.88 -33.98 -6.10
CA ILE A 114 24.35 -33.74 -4.75
C ILE A 114 24.29 -32.23 -4.57
N THR A 115 23.11 -31.74 -4.23
CA THR A 115 22.87 -30.31 -3.97
C THR A 115 22.57 -30.09 -2.50
N ASP A 116 23.14 -29.04 -1.94
CA ASP A 116 22.76 -28.53 -0.61
C ASP A 116 21.89 -27.28 -0.82
N GLU A 117 20.82 -27.16 -0.04
CA GLU A 117 19.90 -26.02 -0.09
C GLU A 117 19.90 -25.32 1.26
N TYR A 118 20.11 -24.01 1.24
CA TYR A 118 20.09 -23.14 2.39
C TYR A 118 18.90 -22.21 2.33
N SER A 119 18.18 -22.06 3.45
CA SER A 119 17.10 -21.08 3.60
C SER A 119 17.61 -19.86 4.37
N ILE A 120 17.24 -18.66 3.95
CA ILE A 120 17.71 -17.41 4.54
C ILE A 120 16.51 -16.67 5.13
N SER A 121 16.61 -16.28 6.40
CA SER A 121 15.56 -15.47 7.04
C SER A 121 15.75 -13.97 6.80
N GLY A 122 14.64 -13.23 6.98
CA GLY A 122 14.58 -11.79 6.82
C GLY A 122 14.03 -11.38 5.45
N THR A 123 12.98 -10.56 5.46
CA THR A 123 12.23 -10.10 4.28
C THR A 123 12.48 -8.63 3.95
N THR A 124 13.45 -8.02 4.61
CA THR A 124 13.80 -6.60 4.45
C THR A 124 15.24 -6.46 3.97
N PHE A 125 15.65 -5.23 3.63
CA PHE A 125 17.05 -4.94 3.32
C PHE A 125 17.96 -4.84 4.54
N ALA A 126 17.44 -5.08 5.76
CA ALA A 126 18.31 -5.15 6.93
C ALA A 126 19.23 -6.38 6.82
N PRO A 127 20.54 -6.24 7.11
CA PRO A 127 21.50 -7.35 7.20
C PRO A 127 21.30 -8.17 8.49
N ASP A 128 20.05 -8.32 8.91
CA ASP A 128 19.61 -9.10 10.06
C ASP A 128 18.93 -10.36 9.54
N GLY A 129 19.41 -11.52 9.98
CA GLY A 129 18.89 -12.80 9.55
C GLY A 129 19.87 -13.93 9.82
N PHE A 130 19.36 -15.14 9.71
CA PHE A 130 20.09 -16.38 9.92
C PHE A 130 19.94 -17.25 8.68
N ILE A 131 20.92 -18.13 8.47
CA ILE A 131 20.93 -19.09 7.38
C ILE A 131 20.71 -20.46 7.99
N TYR A 132 19.79 -21.22 7.39
CA TYR A 132 19.40 -22.55 7.82
C TYR A 132 19.79 -23.55 6.75
N ASP A 133 20.26 -24.73 7.17
CA ASP A 133 20.52 -25.86 6.29
C ASP A 133 19.21 -26.58 5.89
N ALA A 134 19.29 -27.57 5.01
CA ALA A 134 18.16 -28.38 4.54
C ALA A 134 17.42 -29.10 5.68
N SER A 135 18.09 -29.33 6.82
CA SER A 135 17.50 -29.91 8.04
C SER A 135 16.85 -28.86 8.96
N GLU A 136 16.69 -27.61 8.50
CA GLU A 136 16.21 -26.44 9.27
C GLU A 136 17.08 -26.05 10.47
N ASN A 137 18.30 -26.59 10.56
CA ASN A 137 19.26 -26.20 11.58
C ASN A 137 19.94 -24.89 11.20
N GLN A 138 20.02 -23.95 12.13
CA GLN A 138 20.74 -22.70 11.94
C GLN A 138 22.24 -22.98 11.79
N LEU A 139 22.85 -22.42 10.74
CA LEU A 139 24.30 -22.40 10.56
C LEU A 139 24.89 -21.33 11.47
N GLU A 140 25.69 -21.74 12.46
CA GLU A 140 26.44 -20.82 13.32
C GLU A 140 27.56 -20.11 12.55
N PHE A 141 28.20 -20.81 11.60
CA PHE A 141 29.32 -20.30 10.81
C PHE A 141 29.10 -20.49 9.30
N PRO A 142 28.21 -19.69 8.67
CA PRO A 142 27.99 -19.75 7.22
C PRO A 142 29.26 -19.65 6.35
N PRO A 143 30.28 -18.82 6.68
CA PRO A 143 31.50 -18.71 5.88
C PRO A 143 32.36 -19.99 5.83
N GLN A 144 32.14 -20.95 6.74
CA GLN A 144 32.85 -22.24 6.71
C GLN A 144 32.40 -23.13 5.54
N SER A 145 31.18 -22.92 5.01
CA SER A 145 30.76 -23.60 3.80
C SER A 145 31.43 -22.95 2.59
N PRO A 146 32.36 -23.63 1.88
CA PRO A 146 33.11 -23.03 0.80
C PRO A 146 32.18 -22.58 -0.34
N CYS A 147 31.11 -23.32 -0.62
CA CYS A 147 30.18 -22.96 -1.69
C CYS A 147 29.40 -21.68 -1.36
N LEU A 148 28.95 -21.53 -0.11
CA LEU A 148 28.22 -20.35 0.33
C LEU A 148 29.12 -19.11 0.35
N LEU A 149 30.38 -19.28 0.79
CA LEU A 149 31.39 -18.23 0.76
C LEU A 149 31.67 -17.75 -0.67
N HIS A 150 31.87 -18.66 -1.63
CA HIS A 150 32.10 -18.27 -3.03
C HIS A 150 30.88 -17.56 -3.65
N ILE A 151 29.64 -17.98 -3.32
CA ILE A 151 28.45 -17.25 -3.75
C ILE A 151 28.43 -15.84 -3.16
N ALA A 152 28.78 -15.68 -1.87
CA ALA A 152 28.85 -14.37 -1.25
C ALA A 152 29.92 -13.48 -1.92
N MET A 153 31.11 -14.02 -2.21
CA MET A 153 32.16 -13.31 -2.95
C MET A 153 31.70 -12.87 -4.34
N CYS A 154 31.12 -13.77 -5.13
CA CYS A 154 30.58 -13.43 -6.45
C CYS A 154 29.47 -12.38 -6.36
N SER A 155 28.61 -12.49 -5.35
CA SER A 155 27.50 -11.55 -5.09
C SER A 155 27.98 -10.16 -4.65
N ALA A 156 29.14 -10.08 -4.00
CA ALA A 156 29.77 -8.82 -3.62
C ALA A 156 30.51 -8.17 -4.79
N LEU A 157 31.25 -8.95 -5.58
CA LEU A 157 32.10 -8.42 -6.66
C LEU A 157 31.30 -8.08 -7.93
N CYS A 158 30.34 -8.92 -8.31
CA CYS A 158 29.53 -8.73 -9.52
C CYS A 158 28.26 -7.90 -9.22
N ASN A 159 28.43 -6.74 -8.56
CA ASN A 159 27.31 -5.97 -8.03
C ASN A 159 27.63 -4.49 -7.90
N GLU A 160 26.86 -3.64 -8.58
CA GLU A 160 27.05 -2.17 -8.58
C GLU A 160 26.15 -1.45 -7.57
N SER A 161 25.20 -2.17 -6.97
CA SER A 161 24.27 -1.61 -6.00
C SER A 161 24.87 -1.55 -4.60
N THR A 162 24.35 -0.63 -3.80
CA THR A 162 24.81 -0.38 -2.43
C THR A 162 23.63 -0.32 -1.45
N LEU A 163 23.91 -0.63 -0.19
CA LEU A 163 22.96 -0.59 0.91
C LEU A 163 23.35 0.55 1.84
N GLN A 164 22.44 1.48 2.10
CA GLN A 164 22.70 2.62 2.99
C GLN A 164 21.73 2.61 4.16
N TYR A 165 22.23 2.88 5.37
CA TYR A 165 21.35 3.07 6.53
C TYR A 165 20.91 4.54 6.64
N ASN A 166 19.61 4.78 6.59
CA ASN A 166 19.04 6.13 6.77
C ASN A 166 18.68 6.34 8.25
N PRO A 167 19.38 7.24 8.98
CA PRO A 167 19.14 7.45 10.41
C PRO A 167 17.79 8.09 10.72
N ASP A 168 17.26 8.91 9.81
CA ASP A 168 15.98 9.63 10.01
C ASP A 168 14.80 8.66 9.96
N LYS A 169 14.82 7.75 8.98
CA LYS A 169 13.79 6.70 8.81
C LYS A 169 14.05 5.45 9.67
N LYS A 170 15.25 5.34 10.27
CA LYS A 170 15.73 4.16 11.01
C LYS A 170 15.62 2.86 10.22
N SER A 171 15.83 2.94 8.90
CA SER A 171 15.67 1.84 7.96
C SER A 171 16.82 1.77 6.97
N TYR A 172 17.12 0.57 6.49
CA TYR A 172 18.07 0.39 5.39
C TYR A 172 17.37 0.71 4.06
N GLU A 173 17.99 1.58 3.28
CA GLU A 173 17.54 2.00 1.96
C GLU A 173 18.46 1.41 0.89
N LYS A 174 17.84 1.05 -0.24
CA LYS A 174 18.54 0.52 -1.41
C LYS A 174 19.02 1.66 -2.31
N ILE A 175 20.22 1.53 -2.86
CA ILE A 175 20.73 2.38 -3.94
C ILE A 175 21.11 1.44 -5.09
N GLY A 176 20.32 1.48 -6.17
CA GLY A 176 20.45 0.57 -7.31
C GLY A 176 19.29 -0.40 -7.46
N GLU A 177 19.52 -1.53 -8.11
CA GLU A 177 18.49 -2.53 -8.38
C GLU A 177 18.14 -3.37 -7.14
N SER A 178 16.86 -3.76 -7.01
CA SER A 178 16.41 -4.48 -5.80
C SER A 178 16.99 -5.90 -5.72
N THR A 179 17.16 -6.52 -6.89
CA THR A 179 17.82 -7.82 -7.11
C THR A 179 19.25 -7.81 -6.59
N GLU A 180 20.03 -6.83 -7.02
CA GLU A 180 21.42 -6.66 -6.61
C GLU A 180 21.56 -6.34 -5.12
N VAL A 181 20.70 -5.48 -4.58
CA VAL A 181 20.73 -5.12 -3.15
C VAL A 181 20.38 -6.34 -2.28
N ALA A 182 19.48 -7.21 -2.74
CA ALA A 182 19.19 -8.47 -2.05
C ALA A 182 20.43 -9.36 -1.94
N LEU A 183 21.26 -9.39 -2.99
CA LEU A 183 22.54 -10.11 -2.99
C LEU A 183 23.55 -9.45 -2.03
N ARG A 184 23.65 -8.12 -2.00
CA ARG A 184 24.50 -7.41 -1.01
C ARG A 184 24.10 -7.74 0.43
N VAL A 185 22.80 -7.78 0.71
CA VAL A 185 22.26 -8.16 2.03
C VAL A 185 22.58 -9.62 2.36
N LEU A 186 22.55 -10.53 1.38
CA LEU A 186 22.98 -11.91 1.57
C LEU A 186 24.46 -11.98 2.01
N VAL A 187 25.34 -11.20 1.40
CA VAL A 187 26.77 -11.15 1.76
C VAL A 187 26.95 -10.75 3.23
N GLU A 188 26.25 -9.72 3.69
CA GLU A 188 26.30 -9.29 5.11
C GLU A 188 25.73 -10.36 6.07
N LYS A 189 24.76 -11.17 5.63
CA LYS A 189 24.20 -12.28 6.43
C LYS A 189 25.13 -13.49 6.48
N VAL A 190 25.88 -13.76 5.41
CA VAL A 190 26.89 -14.82 5.38
C VAL A 190 28.08 -14.45 6.27
N GLY A 191 28.59 -13.22 6.13
CA GLY A 191 29.76 -12.76 6.87
C GLY A 191 31.09 -13.08 6.18
N LEU A 192 32.19 -12.87 6.91
CA LEU A 192 33.56 -13.08 6.44
C LEU A 192 34.18 -14.38 6.97
N PRO A 193 35.08 -15.02 6.19
CA PRO A 193 35.81 -16.20 6.63
C PRO A 193 36.88 -15.86 7.68
N GLY A 194 37.23 -16.82 8.52
CA GLY A 194 38.35 -16.69 9.47
C GLY A 194 38.04 -16.05 10.83
N PHE A 195 36.76 -15.82 11.14
CA PHE A 195 36.31 -15.33 12.44
C PHE A 195 35.34 -16.31 13.10
N ASP A 196 35.71 -16.87 14.26
CA ASP A 196 34.95 -17.86 15.02
C ASP A 196 33.67 -17.31 15.68
N SER A 197 33.29 -16.07 15.38
CA SER A 197 32.10 -15.40 15.94
C SER A 197 31.22 -14.76 14.87
N MET A 198 31.52 -14.97 13.58
CA MET A 198 30.76 -14.41 12.46
C MET A 198 29.55 -15.30 12.13
N PRO A 199 28.33 -14.75 11.90
CA PRO A 199 27.98 -13.34 11.73
C PRO A 199 27.62 -12.61 13.03
N SER A 200 27.57 -13.29 14.18
CA SER A 200 27.16 -12.70 15.48
C SER A 200 28.01 -11.48 15.89
N ALA A 201 29.28 -11.44 15.51
CA ALA A 201 30.18 -10.30 15.73
C ALA A 201 29.74 -9.02 15.00
N LEU A 202 29.05 -9.12 13.86
CA LEU A 202 28.54 -7.96 13.11
C LEU A 202 27.46 -7.20 13.88
N ASN A 203 26.83 -7.85 14.86
CA ASN A 203 25.86 -7.19 15.74
C ASN A 203 26.50 -6.14 16.65
N MET A 204 27.83 -6.16 16.84
CA MET A 204 28.56 -5.15 17.61
C MET A 204 28.83 -3.87 16.82
N LEU A 205 28.74 -3.91 15.49
CA LEU A 205 28.95 -2.76 14.62
C LEU A 205 27.75 -1.82 14.68
N THR A 206 28.00 -0.54 14.38
CA THR A 206 26.88 0.40 14.20
C THR A 206 26.04 -0.02 12.99
N LYS A 207 24.74 0.28 13.00
CA LYS A 207 23.84 -0.02 11.86
C LYS A 207 24.32 0.58 10.55
N HIS A 208 25.04 1.70 10.61
CA HIS A 208 25.62 2.34 9.44
C HIS A 208 26.78 1.53 8.87
N GLU A 209 27.74 1.12 9.71
CA GLU A 209 28.89 0.30 9.28
C GLU A 209 28.46 -1.08 8.81
N ARG A 210 27.50 -1.70 9.51
CA ARG A 210 26.96 -3.01 9.17
C ARG A 210 26.30 -3.05 7.79
N ALA A 211 25.86 -1.91 7.25
CA ALA A 211 25.22 -1.88 5.94
C ALA A 211 26.15 -2.34 4.81
N SER A 212 27.47 -2.26 4.99
CA SER A 212 28.41 -2.59 3.91
C SER A 212 29.72 -3.21 4.40
N TYR A 213 29.78 -3.70 5.64
CA TYR A 213 31.03 -4.17 6.24
C TYR A 213 31.63 -5.35 5.47
N CYS A 214 30.86 -6.42 5.27
CA CYS A 214 31.32 -7.59 4.53
C CYS A 214 31.50 -7.29 3.04
N ASN A 215 30.69 -6.38 2.49
CA ASN A 215 30.78 -5.98 1.10
C ASN A 215 32.01 -5.13 0.76
N HIS A 216 32.57 -4.37 1.70
CA HIS A 216 33.83 -3.62 1.48
C HIS A 216 35.09 -4.49 1.63
N TYR A 217 34.97 -5.68 2.23
CA TYR A 217 36.10 -6.59 2.38
C TYR A 217 36.50 -7.24 1.05
N TRP A 218 35.53 -7.49 0.16
CA TRP A 218 35.72 -8.09 -1.16
C TRP A 218 35.78 -7.02 -2.25
#